data_AF-A0A920FW35-F1
#
_entry.id   AF-A0A920FW35-F1
#
_cell.length_a   1.000
_cell.length_b   1.000
_cell.length_c   1.000
_cell.angle_alpha   90.00
_cell.angle_beta   90.00
_cell.angle_gamma   90.00
#
_symmetry.space_group_name_H-M   'P 1'
#
loop_
_entity.id
_entity.type
_entity.pdbx_description
1 polymer ?
#
loop_
_entity_poly.entity_id
_entity_poly.type
_entity_poly.pdbx_seq_one_letter_code
_entity_poly.pdbx_strand_id
1 'polypeptide(L)'
;MVHLTIGADGSYTYAATQDAADPLDVGESATDVFVYTLSDGTATTTATLTITILGANDAPVAANDYGAINEDATLTVADGDNQYFTANQRYDDTGEHSGDVINTTYTGTDTDVDGDTLTVSAVRTGSTEGSGTAGTVGSALTGTYGQLTLNSNGSYTYVANQAAADALDVGDTVTDSFNYTVTDGA
;
A
#
# COMPACT_ATOMS: atom_id res chain seq x y z
N MET A 1 -7.04 -16.58 -17.18
CA MET A 1 -7.66 -17.71 -17.92
C MET A 1 -7.45 -18.97 -17.10
N VAL A 2 -8.51 -19.58 -16.59
CA VAL A 2 -8.46 -20.73 -15.68
C VAL A 2 -8.07 -22.02 -16.43
N HIS A 3 -7.33 -22.93 -15.78
CA HIS A 3 -6.93 -24.23 -16.35
C HIS A 3 -7.43 -25.38 -15.48
N LEU A 4 -8.26 -26.27 -16.04
CA LEU A 4 -8.66 -27.55 -15.45
C LEU A 4 -8.03 -28.69 -16.24
N THR A 5 -7.33 -29.59 -15.55
CA THR A 5 -6.95 -30.91 -16.10
C THR A 5 -7.67 -31.99 -15.31
N ILE A 6 -8.33 -32.92 -16.01
CA ILE A 6 -8.99 -34.10 -15.42
C ILE A 6 -8.33 -35.38 -15.96
N GLY A 7 -7.90 -36.25 -15.05
CA GLY A 7 -7.35 -37.57 -15.35
C GLY A 7 -8.45 -38.59 -15.66
N ALA A 8 -8.08 -39.67 -16.35
CA ALA A 8 -9.00 -40.77 -16.67
C ALA A 8 -9.47 -41.54 -15.42
N ASP A 9 -8.80 -41.37 -14.29
CA ASP A 9 -9.15 -41.89 -12.97
C ASP A 9 -10.07 -40.94 -12.17
N GLY A 10 -10.45 -39.80 -12.75
CA GLY A 10 -11.27 -38.77 -12.11
C GLY A 10 -10.49 -37.82 -11.19
N SER A 11 -9.16 -37.96 -11.09
CA SER A 11 -8.33 -36.94 -10.44
C SER A 11 -8.39 -35.62 -11.21
N TYR A 12 -8.33 -34.48 -10.53
CA TYR A 12 -8.29 -33.18 -11.21
C TYR A 12 -7.36 -32.20 -10.51
N THR A 13 -6.82 -31.27 -11.29
CA THR A 13 -6.09 -30.11 -10.80
C THR A 13 -6.75 -28.85 -11.35
N TYR A 14 -7.08 -27.93 -10.44
CA TYR A 14 -7.66 -26.63 -10.74
C TYR A 14 -6.73 -25.55 -10.19
N ALA A 15 -6.46 -24.52 -11.00
CA ALA A 15 -5.76 -23.32 -10.56
C ALA A 15 -6.55 -22.11 -11.04
N ALA A 16 -7.07 -21.32 -10.09
CA ALA A 16 -7.56 -19.98 -10.38
C ALA A 16 -6.36 -19.11 -10.81
N THR A 17 -6.58 -18.23 -11.79
CA THR A 17 -5.56 -17.23 -12.16
C THR A 17 -5.76 -15.98 -11.34
N GLN A 18 -4.66 -15.36 -10.94
CA GLN A 18 -4.61 -14.11 -10.15
C GLN A 18 -5.55 -13.03 -10.74
N ASP A 19 -5.43 -12.71 -12.04
CA ASP A 19 -6.33 -11.76 -12.73
C ASP A 19 -7.85 -12.02 -12.62
N ALA A 20 -8.27 -13.27 -12.34
CA ALA A 20 -9.68 -13.64 -12.20
C ALA A 20 -10.12 -13.79 -10.74
N ALA A 21 -9.17 -13.83 -9.80
CA ALA A 21 -9.41 -13.98 -8.37
C ALA A 21 -9.21 -12.66 -7.62
N ASP A 22 -8.24 -11.82 -8.01
CA ASP A 22 -7.98 -10.50 -7.40
C ASP A 22 -9.20 -9.58 -7.40
N PRO A 23 -10.09 -9.58 -8.43
CA PRO A 23 -11.29 -8.75 -8.37
C PRO A 23 -12.39 -9.30 -7.44
N LEU A 24 -12.14 -10.38 -6.68
CA LEU A 24 -13.12 -10.96 -5.76
C LEU A 24 -12.77 -10.57 -4.33
N ASP A 25 -13.54 -9.63 -3.80
CA ASP A 25 -13.33 -9.13 -2.45
C ASP A 25 -13.84 -10.12 -1.38
N VAL A 26 -13.54 -9.84 -0.11
CA VAL A 26 -14.04 -10.67 1.00
C VAL A 26 -15.56 -10.81 0.97
N GLY A 27 -16.02 -12.06 0.87
CA GLY A 27 -17.44 -12.39 0.82
C GLY A 27 -18.02 -12.47 -0.59
N GLU A 28 -17.25 -12.08 -1.61
CA GLU A 28 -17.57 -12.36 -2.99
C GLU A 28 -17.18 -13.79 -3.39
N SER A 29 -17.76 -14.26 -4.48
CA SER A 29 -17.38 -15.54 -5.05
C SER A 29 -17.67 -15.60 -6.54
N ALA A 30 -16.80 -16.32 -7.25
CA ALA A 30 -17.03 -16.74 -8.62
C ALA A 30 -17.24 -18.25 -8.68
N THR A 31 -17.84 -18.74 -9.75
CA THR A 31 -18.02 -20.18 -9.96
C THR A 31 -17.60 -20.57 -11.36
N ASP A 32 -16.74 -21.57 -11.44
CA ASP A 32 -16.45 -22.27 -12.68
C ASP A 32 -17.22 -23.59 -12.75
N VAL A 33 -17.81 -23.85 -13.91
CA VAL A 33 -18.57 -25.08 -14.16
C VAL A 33 -17.96 -25.83 -15.33
N PHE A 34 -17.51 -27.05 -15.06
CA PHE A 34 -16.93 -27.94 -16.06
C PHE A 34 -17.83 -29.14 -16.26
N VAL A 35 -18.10 -29.51 -17.51
CA VAL A 35 -18.83 -30.74 -17.85
C VAL A 35 -17.82 -31.82 -18.17
N TYR A 36 -17.90 -32.96 -17.50
CA TYR A 36 -17.08 -34.13 -17.80
C TYR A 36 -17.95 -35.32 -18.24
N THR A 37 -17.33 -36.26 -18.97
CA THR A 37 -17.98 -37.45 -19.50
C THR A 37 -17.45 -38.69 -18.79
N LEU A 38 -18.36 -39.52 -18.28
CA LEU A 38 -18.08 -40.85 -17.75
C LEU A 38 -18.39 -41.89 -18.83
N SER A 39 -17.62 -42.97 -18.89
CA SER A 39 -17.88 -44.11 -19.76
C SER A 39 -17.61 -45.44 -19.07
N ASP A 40 -18.43 -46.45 -19.34
CA ASP A 40 -18.18 -47.85 -18.96
C ASP A 40 -17.52 -48.66 -20.10
N GLY A 41 -17.09 -47.99 -21.17
CA GLY A 41 -16.56 -48.61 -22.39
C GLY A 41 -17.61 -48.97 -23.44
N THR A 42 -18.91 -48.79 -23.13
CA THR A 42 -20.03 -49.05 -24.07
C THR A 42 -21.00 -47.88 -24.17
N ALA A 43 -21.33 -47.26 -23.05
CA ALA A 43 -22.17 -46.08 -22.95
C ALA A 43 -21.37 -44.91 -22.34
N THR A 44 -21.91 -43.70 -22.52
CA THR A 44 -21.38 -42.49 -21.90
C THR A 44 -22.49 -41.71 -21.21
N THR A 45 -22.16 -41.02 -20.12
CA THR A 45 -23.04 -40.03 -19.47
C THR A 45 -22.22 -38.81 -19.07
N THR A 46 -22.86 -37.67 -18.80
CA THR A 46 -22.18 -36.44 -18.37
C THR A 46 -22.57 -36.04 -16.97
N ALA A 47 -21.66 -35.36 -16.29
CA ALA A 47 -21.88 -34.72 -15.00
C ALA A 47 -21.10 -33.40 -14.91
N THR A 48 -21.41 -32.59 -13.90
CA THR A 48 -20.79 -31.27 -13.70
C THR A 48 -19.84 -31.29 -12.51
N LEU A 49 -18.66 -30.70 -12.69
CA LEU A 49 -17.75 -30.28 -11.62
C LEU A 49 -17.90 -28.77 -11.44
N THR A 50 -18.39 -28.37 -10.29
CA THR A 50 -18.54 -26.96 -9.90
C THR A 50 -17.41 -26.60 -8.95
N ILE A 51 -16.62 -25.59 -9.28
CA ILE A 51 -15.60 -25.02 -8.42
C ILE A 51 -16.05 -23.63 -8.01
N THR A 52 -16.17 -23.39 -6.70
CA THR A 52 -16.44 -22.05 -6.15
C THR A 52 -15.12 -21.44 -5.72
N ILE A 53 -14.81 -20.27 -6.30
CA ILE A 53 -13.68 -19.43 -5.94
C ILE A 53 -14.22 -18.42 -4.93
N LEU A 54 -13.61 -18.38 -3.75
CA LEU A 54 -13.97 -17.41 -2.72
C LEU A 54 -13.01 -16.22 -2.83
N GLY A 55 -13.56 -15.02 -2.73
CA GLY A 55 -12.78 -13.81 -2.65
C GLY A 55 -12.03 -13.69 -1.33
N ALA A 56 -10.96 -12.91 -1.36
CA ALA A 56 -10.07 -12.64 -0.24
C ALA A 56 -9.58 -11.20 -0.34
N ASN A 57 -9.30 -10.59 0.82
CA ASN A 57 -8.79 -9.23 0.88
C ASN A 57 -7.41 -9.13 0.23
N ASP A 58 -7.22 -8.15 -0.64
CA ASP A 58 -5.93 -7.76 -1.19
C ASP A 58 -5.27 -6.71 -0.32
N ALA A 59 -3.96 -6.84 -0.11
CA ALA A 59 -3.24 -5.88 0.72
C ALA A 59 -3.05 -4.54 -0.01
N PRO A 60 -3.04 -3.40 0.71
CA PRO A 60 -2.85 -2.10 0.10
C PRO A 60 -1.44 -1.92 -0.45
N VAL A 61 -1.32 -1.10 -1.48
CA VAL A 61 -0.06 -0.70 -2.10
C VAL A 61 0.15 0.78 -1.87
N ALA A 62 1.14 1.13 -1.04
CA ALA A 62 1.49 2.51 -0.75
C ALA A 62 2.51 3.07 -1.77
N ALA A 63 2.45 4.39 -2.00
CA ALA A 63 3.44 5.15 -2.74
C ALA A 63 4.37 5.92 -1.78
N ASN A 64 5.53 6.38 -2.28
CA ASN A 64 6.47 7.15 -1.45
C ASN A 64 6.11 8.63 -1.43
N ASP A 65 6.28 9.23 -0.24
CA ASP A 65 6.04 10.65 0.01
C ASP A 65 7.29 11.47 0.29
N TYR A 66 7.18 12.77 -0.01
CA TYR A 66 8.26 13.73 0.08
C TYR A 66 7.73 15.06 0.64
N GLY A 67 8.60 15.74 1.38
CA GLY A 67 8.38 17.09 1.87
C GLY A 67 9.69 17.84 2.03
N ALA A 68 9.65 19.15 1.88
CA ALA A 68 10.79 20.04 2.04
C ALA A 68 10.43 21.19 2.99
N ILE A 69 11.36 21.52 3.89
CA ILE A 69 11.18 22.53 4.92
C ILE A 69 12.56 23.03 5.34
N ASN A 70 12.66 24.31 5.69
CA ASN A 70 13.89 24.83 6.28
C ASN A 70 14.09 24.31 7.71
N GLU A 71 15.33 24.39 8.22
CA GLU A 71 15.59 24.28 9.66
C GLU A 71 14.72 25.27 10.46
N ASP A 72 14.45 24.94 11.73
CA ASP A 72 13.59 25.71 12.64
C ASP A 72 12.13 25.90 12.19
N ALA A 73 11.74 25.34 11.06
CA ALA A 73 10.39 25.44 10.53
C ALA A 73 9.58 24.15 10.75
N THR A 74 8.27 24.27 10.51
CA THR A 74 7.29 23.20 10.66
C THR A 74 6.58 23.01 9.33
N LEU A 75 6.61 21.78 8.81
CA LEU A 75 5.78 21.35 7.71
C LEU A 75 4.53 20.67 8.29
N THR A 76 3.35 21.13 7.88
CA THR A 76 2.07 20.54 8.27
C THR A 76 1.34 20.15 7.00
N VAL A 77 0.95 18.88 6.90
CA VAL A 77 0.19 18.36 5.78
C VAL A 77 -1.12 17.81 6.33
N ALA A 78 -2.23 18.32 5.80
CA ALA A 78 -3.57 17.97 6.25
C ALA A 78 -4.05 16.66 5.62
N ASP A 79 -5.05 16.06 6.25
CA ASP A 79 -5.77 14.90 5.73
C ASP A 79 -6.45 15.26 4.40
N GLY A 80 -6.18 14.46 3.37
CA GLY A 80 -6.68 14.65 2.01
C GLY A 80 -5.81 15.57 1.15
N ASP A 81 -4.70 16.11 1.67
CA ASP A 81 -3.79 16.92 0.87
C ASP A 81 -3.11 16.07 -0.20
N ASN A 82 -3.12 16.55 -1.44
CA ASN A 82 -2.43 15.93 -2.57
C ASN A 82 -1.89 17.04 -3.46
N GLN A 83 -0.57 17.18 -3.50
CA GLN A 83 0.08 18.29 -4.19
C GLN A 83 0.99 17.78 -5.31
N TYR A 84 0.53 18.03 -6.54
CA TYR A 84 1.29 17.74 -7.75
C TYR A 84 2.01 19.02 -8.23
N PHE A 85 3.33 19.11 -8.00
CA PHE A 85 4.11 20.22 -8.52
C PHE A 85 4.40 20.03 -10.02
N THR A 86 3.86 20.94 -10.84
CA THR A 86 4.01 20.94 -12.30
C THR A 86 5.27 21.64 -12.80
N ALA A 87 5.99 22.38 -11.93
CA ALA A 87 7.06 23.26 -12.38
C ALA A 87 8.39 22.55 -12.60
N ASN A 88 8.81 21.60 -11.75
CA ASN A 88 10.09 20.88 -11.91
C ASN A 88 10.15 19.51 -11.19
N GLN A 89 9.08 19.01 -10.56
CA GLN A 89 9.08 17.77 -9.77
C GLN A 89 10.17 17.70 -8.69
N ARG A 90 10.61 18.85 -8.16
CA ARG A 90 11.60 18.95 -7.09
C ARG A 90 10.90 19.53 -5.87
N TYR A 91 11.20 18.95 -4.71
CA TYR A 91 10.88 19.50 -3.39
C TYR A 91 12.12 20.23 -2.90
N ASP A 92 12.35 21.45 -3.41
CA ASP A 92 13.54 22.25 -3.10
C ASP A 92 13.23 23.62 -2.46
N ASP A 93 11.95 23.93 -2.25
CA ASP A 93 11.52 25.07 -1.47
C ASP A 93 10.83 24.67 -0.16
N THR A 94 10.90 25.58 0.81
CA THR A 94 10.31 25.37 2.13
C THR A 94 8.78 25.31 2.07
N GLY A 95 8.19 24.28 2.69
CA GLY A 95 6.75 24.09 2.76
C GLY A 95 6.16 23.24 1.62
N GLU A 96 6.98 22.74 0.69
CA GLU A 96 6.52 21.86 -0.37
C GLU A 96 6.33 20.42 0.12
N HIS A 97 5.34 19.69 -0.43
CA HIS A 97 5.05 18.28 -0.11
C HIS A 97 4.31 17.56 -1.24
N SER A 98 4.36 16.22 -1.28
CA SER A 98 3.67 15.36 -2.25
C SER A 98 2.19 15.12 -1.96
N GLY A 99 1.76 15.45 -0.74
CA GLY A 99 0.48 15.07 -0.19
C GLY A 99 0.66 14.49 1.20
N ASP A 100 -0.41 14.00 1.78
CA ASP A 100 -0.33 13.14 2.96
C ASP A 100 0.10 11.72 2.57
N VAL A 101 0.41 10.88 3.56
CA VAL A 101 1.05 9.57 3.29
C VAL A 101 0.11 8.46 2.81
N ILE A 102 -1.18 8.77 2.65
CA ILE A 102 -2.18 7.87 2.05
C ILE A 102 -2.93 8.54 0.89
N ASN A 103 -2.47 9.71 0.45
CA ASN A 103 -3.03 10.47 -0.65
C ASN A 103 -1.94 11.23 -1.39
N THR A 104 -1.15 10.48 -2.18
CA THR A 104 -0.22 11.07 -3.14
C THR A 104 -0.55 10.68 -4.58
N THR A 105 -0.07 11.50 -5.51
CA THR A 105 -0.05 11.19 -6.96
C THR A 105 1.35 11.34 -7.56
N TYR A 106 2.36 11.65 -6.73
CA TYR A 106 3.70 12.00 -7.23
C TYR A 106 4.50 10.78 -7.69
N THR A 107 4.71 9.79 -6.81
CA THR A 107 5.43 8.55 -7.16
C THR A 107 4.52 7.38 -7.53
N GLY A 108 3.21 7.58 -7.35
CA GLY A 108 2.17 6.59 -7.49
C GLY A 108 0.91 7.11 -6.79
N THR A 109 -0.13 6.31 -6.79
CA THR A 109 -1.33 6.51 -5.96
C THR A 109 -1.39 5.36 -4.98
N ASP A 110 -1.71 5.67 -3.73
CA ASP A 110 -2.01 4.64 -2.73
C ASP A 110 -3.28 3.92 -3.16
N THR A 111 -3.19 2.61 -3.36
CA THR A 111 -4.29 1.81 -3.91
C THR A 111 -4.60 0.62 -3.05
N ASP A 112 -5.87 0.26 -3.08
CA ASP A 112 -6.41 -0.98 -2.56
C ASP A 112 -7.37 -1.54 -3.61
N VAL A 113 -7.30 -2.84 -3.88
CA VAL A 113 -8.11 -3.46 -4.96
C VAL A 113 -9.58 -3.53 -4.54
N ASP A 114 -9.83 -3.92 -3.29
CA ASP A 114 -11.16 -3.99 -2.67
C ASP A 114 -11.77 -2.58 -2.44
N GLY A 115 -10.93 -1.54 -2.47
CA GLY A 115 -11.35 -0.15 -2.28
C GLY A 115 -11.57 0.22 -0.81
N ASP A 116 -10.94 -0.51 0.10
CA ASP A 116 -11.03 -0.29 1.53
C ASP A 116 -10.37 1.03 1.96
N THR A 117 -10.79 1.51 3.13
CA THR A 117 -10.26 2.75 3.67
C THR A 117 -8.87 2.52 4.25
N LEU A 118 -7.87 3.15 3.64
CA LEU A 118 -6.49 3.08 4.09
C LEU A 118 -6.27 3.84 5.40
N THR A 119 -5.52 3.22 6.32
CA THR A 119 -5.08 3.83 7.57
C THR A 119 -3.63 3.51 7.89
N VAL A 120 -2.92 4.44 8.52
CA VAL A 120 -1.56 4.20 9.03
C VAL A 120 -1.62 3.45 10.35
N SER A 121 -0.99 2.28 10.40
CA SER A 121 -0.96 1.41 11.59
C SER A 121 0.38 1.42 12.33
N ALA A 122 1.48 1.78 11.65
CA ALA A 122 2.81 1.83 12.24
C ALA A 122 3.69 2.91 11.60
N VAL A 123 4.66 3.40 12.36
CA VAL A 123 5.70 4.34 11.90
C VAL A 123 7.03 4.02 12.55
N ARG A 124 8.13 4.16 11.79
CA ARG A 124 9.50 3.87 12.22
C ARG A 124 10.49 4.83 11.56
N THR A 125 11.67 5.00 12.16
CA THR A 125 12.79 5.72 11.55
C THR A 125 13.46 4.90 10.44
N GLY A 126 14.04 5.56 9.44
CA GLY A 126 14.82 4.96 8.36
C GLY A 126 13.99 4.60 7.12
N SER A 127 14.66 4.40 5.99
CA SER A 127 14.05 4.23 4.66
C SER A 127 13.70 2.78 4.29
N THR A 128 13.81 1.83 5.22
CA THR A 128 13.53 0.41 4.97
C THR A 128 12.36 -0.04 5.82
N GLU A 129 11.30 -0.52 5.17
CA GLU A 129 10.10 -1.01 5.83
C GLU A 129 10.41 -2.04 6.92
N GLY A 130 9.74 -1.90 8.06
CA GLY A 130 9.90 -2.80 9.21
C GLY A 130 11.21 -2.63 9.98
N SER A 131 12.12 -1.77 9.52
CA SER A 131 13.43 -1.53 10.12
C SER A 131 13.48 -0.23 10.93
N GLY A 132 14.53 -0.07 11.73
CA GLY A 132 14.74 1.11 12.58
C GLY A 132 13.92 1.11 13.88
N THR A 133 13.92 2.26 14.55
CA THR A 133 13.24 2.45 15.83
C THR A 133 11.75 2.66 15.59
N ALA A 134 10.91 1.87 16.27
CA ALA A 134 9.46 2.02 16.19
C ALA A 134 8.98 3.25 16.99
N GLY A 135 8.10 4.02 16.36
CA GLY A 135 7.35 5.10 16.98
C GLY A 135 5.94 4.66 17.41
N THR A 136 5.11 5.64 17.72
CA THR A 136 3.68 5.46 17.98
C THR A 136 2.91 6.43 17.10
N VAL A 137 1.95 5.93 16.33
CA VAL A 137 1.07 6.75 15.48
C VAL A 137 0.39 7.82 16.33
N GLY A 138 0.35 9.06 15.83
CA GLY A 138 -0.16 10.24 16.53
C GLY A 138 0.79 10.84 17.57
N SER A 139 2.00 10.29 17.72
CA SER A 139 3.04 10.82 18.63
C SER A 139 4.28 11.24 17.86
N ALA A 140 5.04 12.18 18.43
CA ALA A 140 6.31 12.61 17.86
C ALA A 140 7.34 11.46 17.87
N LEU A 141 7.91 11.19 16.70
CA LEU A 141 9.01 10.27 16.47
C LEU A 141 10.23 11.08 16.04
N THR A 142 11.29 11.03 16.87
CA THR A 142 12.53 11.75 16.62
C THR A 142 13.36 11.07 15.54
N GLY A 143 13.64 11.80 14.46
CA GLY A 143 14.65 11.46 13.47
C GLY A 143 15.97 12.18 13.74
N THR A 144 16.80 12.27 12.71
CA THR A 144 18.13 12.91 12.82
C THR A 144 18.00 14.44 12.86
N TYR A 145 17.14 15.02 12.02
CA TYR A 145 17.05 16.46 11.81
C TYR A 145 15.76 17.06 12.40
N GLY A 146 14.77 16.23 12.70
CA GLY A 146 13.50 16.71 13.22
C GLY A 146 12.68 15.66 13.93
N GLN A 147 11.43 16.00 14.18
CA GLN A 147 10.43 15.12 14.77
C GLN A 147 9.22 15.01 13.84
N LEU A 148 8.87 13.78 13.45
CA LEU A 148 7.67 13.46 12.67
C LEU A 148 6.54 13.07 13.62
N THR A 149 5.38 13.70 13.50
CA THR A 149 4.12 13.21 14.07
C THR A 149 3.24 12.77 12.92
N LEU A 150 3.02 11.46 12.76
CA LEU A 150 2.21 10.87 11.71
C LEU A 150 0.93 10.29 12.30
N ASN A 151 -0.23 10.74 11.83
CA ASN A 151 -1.54 10.31 12.31
C ASN A 151 -2.07 9.11 11.50
N SER A 152 -3.09 8.43 12.04
CA SER A 152 -3.69 7.25 11.39
C SER A 152 -4.41 7.56 10.08
N ASN A 153 -4.84 8.81 9.88
CA ASN A 153 -5.47 9.30 8.65
C ASN A 153 -4.45 9.87 7.65
N GLY A 154 -3.18 9.50 7.75
CA GLY A 154 -2.12 9.92 6.84
C GLY A 154 -1.59 11.34 7.02
N SER A 155 -2.38 12.24 7.61
CA SER A 155 -1.92 13.60 7.93
C SER A 155 -0.70 13.59 8.84
N TYR A 156 0.21 14.55 8.65
CA TYR A 156 1.44 14.61 9.44
C TYR A 156 1.93 16.03 9.70
N THR A 157 2.80 16.13 10.72
CA THR A 157 3.60 17.33 10.98
C THR A 157 5.05 16.91 11.14
N TYR A 158 5.96 17.64 10.49
CA TYR A 158 7.39 17.48 10.69
C TYR A 158 7.99 18.80 11.17
N VAL A 159 8.72 18.75 12.29
CA VAL A 159 9.38 19.93 12.88
C VAL A 159 10.89 19.72 12.80
N ALA A 160 11.61 20.56 12.05
CA ALA A 160 13.07 20.50 11.92
C ALA A 160 13.75 21.18 13.13
N ASN A 161 13.71 20.52 14.29
CA ASN A 161 14.09 21.10 15.59
C ASN A 161 15.21 20.36 16.33
N GLN A 162 15.97 19.53 15.62
CA GLN A 162 17.09 18.82 16.22
C GLN A 162 18.38 19.61 16.02
N ALA A 163 19.33 19.49 16.95
CA ALA A 163 20.61 20.20 16.86
C ALA A 163 21.42 19.89 15.58
N ALA A 164 21.12 18.79 14.88
CA ALA A 164 21.72 18.48 13.58
C ALA A 164 21.11 19.30 12.43
N ALA A 165 19.86 19.76 12.56
CA ALA A 165 19.27 20.75 11.67
C ALA A 165 19.91 22.12 11.91
N ASP A 166 19.98 22.60 13.16
CA ASP A 166 20.58 23.90 13.52
C ASP A 166 22.07 24.07 13.12
N ALA A 167 22.71 22.97 12.72
CA ALA A 167 24.10 22.94 12.29
C ALA A 167 24.27 23.05 10.76
N LEU A 168 23.17 23.21 10.00
CA LEU A 168 23.19 23.32 8.56
C LEU A 168 23.61 24.73 8.13
N ASP A 169 24.49 24.81 7.13
CA ASP A 169 24.86 26.07 6.51
C ASP A 169 23.93 26.38 5.31
N VAL A 170 23.93 27.64 4.85
CA VAL A 170 23.13 28.05 3.70
C VAL A 170 23.47 27.21 2.45
N GLY A 171 22.44 26.60 1.87
CA GLY A 171 22.56 25.74 0.69
C GLY A 171 22.84 24.27 0.99
N ASP A 172 22.99 23.89 2.26
CA ASP A 172 23.02 22.48 2.63
C ASP A 172 21.66 21.81 2.39
N THR A 173 21.69 20.53 2.07
CA THR A 173 20.49 19.71 1.92
C THR A 173 20.74 18.37 2.59
N VAL A 174 19.85 18.02 3.51
CA VAL A 174 19.87 16.76 4.24
C VAL A 174 18.48 16.13 4.22
N THR A 175 18.43 14.83 4.49
CA THR A 175 17.20 14.05 4.44
C THR A 175 17.06 13.27 5.74
N ASP A 176 15.90 13.40 6.36
CA ASP A 176 15.42 12.43 7.33
C ASP A 176 14.52 11.42 6.60
N SER A 177 14.51 10.18 7.04
CA SER A 177 13.67 9.14 6.44
C SER A 177 12.90 8.40 7.50
N PHE A 178 11.66 8.04 7.15
CA PHE A 178 10.76 7.25 7.97
C PHE A 178 10.10 6.21 7.08
N ASN A 179 9.72 5.08 7.67
CA ASN A 179 8.88 4.08 7.02
C ASN A 179 7.62 3.88 7.84
N TYR A 180 6.52 3.58 7.16
CA TYR A 180 5.21 3.39 7.76
C TYR A 180 4.53 2.17 7.15
N THR A 181 3.49 1.69 7.83
CA THR A 181 2.66 0.58 7.35
C THR A 181 1.24 1.06 7.22
N VAL A 182 0.66 0.85 6.04
CA VAL A 182 -0.75 1.11 5.73
C VAL A 182 -1.53 -0.20 5.85
N THR A 183 -2.77 -0.12 6.32
CA THR A 183 -3.72 -1.23 6.39
C THR A 183 -5.09 -0.77 5.89
N ASP A 184 -5.78 -1.68 5.22
CA ASP A 184 -7.18 -1.64 4.76
C ASP A 184 -8.20 -1.91 5.88
N GLY A 185 -7.78 -2.58 6.97
CA GLY A 185 -8.61 -2.87 8.14
C GLY A 185 -9.27 -4.26 8.14
N ALA A 186 -8.89 -5.17 7.23
CA ALA A 186 -9.42 -6.53 7.15
C ALA A 186 -8.77 -7.55 8.11
#